data_AF-A0A655YCM4-F1
#
_entry.id   AF-A0A655YCM4-F1
#
_cell.length_a   1.000
_cell.length_b   1.000
_cell.length_c   1.000
_cell.angle_alpha   90.00
_cell.angle_beta   90.00
_cell.angle_gamma   90.00
#
_symmetry.space_group_name_H-M   'P 1'
#
loop_
_entity.id
_entity.type
_entity.pdbx_description
1 polymer ?
#
loop_
_entity_poly.entity_id
_entity_poly.type
_entity_poly.pdbx_seq_one_letter_code
_entity_poly.pdbx_strand_id
1 'polypeptide(L)'
;MQAASSSHRFMGINREGQVALLTTQGNPNGHVILRGGKQTNYDSVSVAECEEEMQKARLEPSLMVDCSHANSRKDYRRQPLVADDVIHQIREGNRSIIGLMIESHLNEGNQSSDLPREKMQYGVSITDGCINWSTTEALLRRAHQELIPFLHNRLQG
;
A
#
# COMPACT_ATOMS: atom_id res chain seq x y z
N MET A 1 11.75 -7.91 -6.40
CA MET A 1 10.85 -8.51 -7.41
C MET A 1 11.53 -9.61 -8.21
N GLN A 2 12.60 -9.33 -8.96
CA GLN A 2 13.34 -10.34 -9.75
C GLN A 2 13.75 -11.59 -8.97
N ALA A 3 14.24 -11.45 -7.74
CA ALA A 3 14.57 -12.60 -6.90
C ALA A 3 13.32 -13.44 -6.59
N ALA A 4 12.23 -12.80 -6.15
CA ALA A 4 11.01 -13.49 -5.76
C ALA A 4 10.33 -14.21 -6.93
N SER A 5 10.48 -13.74 -8.17
CA SER A 5 9.92 -14.39 -9.36
C SER A 5 10.63 -15.69 -9.76
N SER A 6 11.82 -15.94 -9.23
CA SER A 6 12.60 -17.14 -9.51
C SER A 6 12.31 -18.26 -8.51
N SER A 7 12.53 -19.51 -8.92
CA SER A 7 12.50 -20.66 -8.01
C SER A 7 13.63 -20.58 -6.98
N HIS A 8 13.29 -20.88 -5.71
CA HIS A 8 14.26 -20.96 -4.61
C HIS A 8 14.17 -22.28 -3.87
N ARG A 9 15.31 -22.71 -3.29
CA ARG A 9 15.40 -23.82 -2.33
C ARG A 9 15.97 -23.30 -1.02
N PHE A 10 15.28 -23.54 0.09
CA PHE A 10 15.68 -23.06 1.42
C PHE A 10 15.15 -23.97 2.53
N MET A 11 15.77 -23.92 3.71
CA MET A 11 15.29 -24.66 4.89
C MET A 11 14.09 -23.95 5.51
N GLY A 12 13.00 -24.68 5.74
CA GLY A 12 11.80 -24.17 6.39
C GLY A 12 11.08 -25.26 7.19
N ILE A 13 9.83 -24.99 7.59
CA ILE A 13 9.00 -25.91 8.36
C ILE A 13 7.86 -26.43 7.46
N ASN A 14 7.67 -27.75 7.40
CA ASN A 14 6.54 -28.36 6.68
C ASN A 14 5.24 -28.28 7.49
N ARG A 15 4.13 -28.79 6.94
CA ARG A 15 2.81 -28.71 7.60
C ARG A 15 2.73 -29.55 8.86
N GLU A 16 3.62 -30.52 9.00
CA GLU A 16 3.76 -31.42 10.15
C GLU A 16 4.66 -30.84 11.25
N GLY A 17 5.17 -29.61 11.07
CA GLY A 17 6.01 -28.94 12.07
C GLY A 17 7.48 -29.37 12.06
N GLN A 18 7.92 -30.05 11.01
CA GLN A 18 9.28 -30.59 10.89
C GLN A 18 10.15 -29.69 10.02
N VAL A 19 11.45 -29.67 10.32
CA VAL A 19 12.44 -29.00 9.45
C VAL A 19 12.55 -29.76 8.14
N ALA A 20 12.36 -29.05 7.03
CA ALA A 20 12.38 -29.60 5.69
C ALA A 20 13.07 -28.66 4.69
N LEU A 21 13.62 -29.23 3.62
CA LEU A 21 14.09 -28.46 2.47
C LEU A 21 12.89 -28.12 1.58
N LEU A 22 12.52 -26.85 1.53
CA LEU A 22 11.41 -26.35 0.72
C LEU A 22 11.91 -25.92 -0.66
N THR A 23 11.06 -26.12 -1.67
CA THR A 23 11.29 -25.63 -3.04
C THR A 23 10.07 -24.82 -3.46
N THR A 24 10.30 -23.61 -3.97
CA THR A 24 9.24 -22.73 -4.48
C THR A 24 9.33 -22.61 -6.00
N GLN A 25 8.20 -22.31 -6.65
CA GLN A 25 8.17 -22.11 -8.11
C GLN A 25 8.60 -20.68 -8.51
N GLY A 26 8.72 -19.77 -7.54
CA GLY A 26 8.79 -18.33 -7.78
C GLY A 26 7.40 -17.70 -7.83
N ASN A 27 7.33 -16.40 -7.53
CA ASN A 27 6.12 -15.59 -7.58
C ASN A 27 6.30 -14.44 -8.59
N PRO A 28 5.70 -14.54 -9.79
CA PRO A 28 5.80 -13.50 -10.81
C PRO A 28 4.98 -12.24 -10.47
N ASN A 29 4.05 -12.32 -9.51
CA ASN A 29 3.08 -11.26 -9.19
C ASN A 29 3.63 -10.25 -8.16
N GLY A 30 4.90 -9.86 -8.31
CA GLY A 30 5.52 -8.85 -7.46
C GLY A 30 5.12 -7.43 -7.88
N HIS A 31 5.12 -6.50 -6.92
CA HIS A 31 4.96 -5.07 -7.17
C HIS A 31 5.81 -4.27 -6.16
N VAL A 32 5.98 -2.97 -6.39
CA VAL A 32 6.66 -2.05 -5.47
C VAL A 32 5.62 -1.34 -4.60
N ILE A 33 5.94 -1.16 -3.31
CA ILE A 33 5.16 -0.31 -2.41
C ILE A 33 5.94 0.97 -2.13
N LEU A 34 5.41 2.11 -2.59
CA LEU A 34 5.92 3.45 -2.27
C LEU A 34 5.33 3.88 -0.93
N ARG A 35 6.14 3.79 0.14
CA ARG A 35 5.73 4.08 1.53
C ARG A 35 6.51 5.20 2.23
N GLY A 36 7.21 6.00 1.43
CA GLY A 36 8.14 7.02 1.87
C GLY A 36 9.41 6.47 2.50
N GLY A 37 10.22 7.38 3.03
CA GLY A 37 11.43 7.10 3.78
C GLY A 37 11.82 8.31 4.61
N LYS A 38 13.00 8.90 4.35
CA LYS A 38 13.36 10.20 4.93
C LYS A 38 12.45 11.34 4.41
N GLN A 39 11.98 11.20 3.18
CA GLN A 39 11.01 12.08 2.54
C GLN A 39 9.81 11.25 2.08
N THR A 40 8.71 11.93 1.76
CA THR A 40 7.54 11.32 1.09
C THR A 40 7.93 10.91 -0.33
N ASN A 41 7.30 9.90 -0.89
CA ASN A 41 7.57 9.44 -2.26
C ASN A 41 6.29 9.03 -3.03
N TYR A 42 5.17 9.70 -2.75
CA TYR A 42 3.90 9.46 -3.43
C TYR A 42 3.64 10.39 -4.61
N ASP A 43 4.37 11.51 -4.70
CA ASP A 43 4.18 12.52 -5.74
C ASP A 43 4.58 11.99 -7.13
N SER A 44 4.14 12.68 -8.18
CA SER A 44 4.34 12.25 -9.56
C SER A 44 5.81 12.11 -9.96
N VAL A 45 6.71 12.90 -9.37
CA VAL A 45 8.16 12.80 -9.67
C VAL A 45 8.71 11.51 -9.09
N SER A 46 8.40 11.25 -7.82
CA SER A 46 8.79 10.00 -7.15
C SER A 46 8.23 8.75 -7.83
N VAL A 47 6.98 8.80 -8.32
CA VAL A 47 6.37 7.70 -9.08
C VAL A 47 7.12 7.47 -10.40
N ALA A 48 7.38 8.54 -11.17
CA ALA A 48 8.08 8.44 -12.45
C ALA A 48 9.52 7.91 -12.29
N GLU A 49 10.25 8.36 -11.26
CA GLU A 49 11.58 7.83 -10.94
C GLU A 49 11.52 6.32 -10.64
N CYS A 50 10.52 5.87 -9.88
CA CYS A 50 10.36 4.45 -9.60
C CYS A 50 9.99 3.64 -10.85
N GLU A 51 9.14 4.18 -11.72
CA GLU A 51 8.81 3.56 -13.02
C GLU A 51 10.07 3.36 -13.87
N GLU A 52 10.92 4.39 -13.96
CA GLU A 52 12.17 4.34 -14.73
C GLU A 52 13.11 3.26 -14.19
N GLU A 53 13.28 3.17 -12.86
CA GLU A 53 14.13 2.15 -12.25
C GLU A 53 13.57 0.73 -12.44
N MET A 54 12.25 0.54 -12.38
CA MET A 54 11.62 -0.74 -12.69
C MET A 54 11.86 -1.14 -14.15
N GLN A 55 11.70 -0.21 -15.09
CA GLN A 55 11.94 -0.45 -16.51
C GLN A 55 13.41 -0.77 -16.80
N LYS A 56 14.37 -0.04 -16.18
CA LYS A 56 15.81 -0.37 -16.26
C LYS A 56 16.09 -1.79 -15.77
N ALA A 57 15.37 -2.25 -14.75
CA ALA A 57 15.43 -3.61 -14.25
C ALA A 57 14.63 -4.64 -15.09
N ARG A 58 14.05 -4.23 -16.23
CA ARG A 58 13.20 -5.05 -17.11
C ARG A 58 11.98 -5.63 -16.39
N LEU A 59 11.40 -4.85 -15.47
CA LEU A 59 10.17 -5.18 -14.77
C LEU A 59 9.04 -4.31 -15.30
N GLU A 60 7.85 -4.90 -15.39
CA GLU A 60 6.63 -4.12 -15.67
C GLU A 60 6.32 -3.21 -14.47
N PRO A 61 6.19 -1.89 -14.67
CA PRO A 61 5.81 -0.98 -13.60
C PRO A 61 4.48 -1.36 -12.97
N SER A 62 4.51 -1.61 -11.67
CA SER A 62 3.34 -2.01 -10.88
C SER A 62 3.58 -1.49 -9.48
N LEU A 63 2.90 -0.38 -9.15
CA LEU A 63 3.13 0.36 -7.92
C LEU A 63 1.87 0.42 -7.07
N MET A 64 2.03 0.14 -5.79
CA MET A 64 1.07 0.45 -4.76
C MET A 64 1.60 1.64 -3.95
N VAL A 65 0.77 2.66 -3.73
CA VAL A 65 1.15 3.78 -2.88
C VAL A 65 0.55 3.60 -1.49
N ASP A 66 1.40 3.59 -0.48
CA ASP A 66 1.00 3.62 0.92
C ASP A 66 0.73 5.05 1.34
N CYS A 67 -0.52 5.34 1.73
CA CYS A 67 -0.95 6.65 2.14
C CYS A 67 -0.50 7.00 3.57
N SER A 68 -0.07 6.01 4.36
CA SER A 68 0.33 6.15 5.76
C SER A 68 1.84 6.31 5.93
N HIS A 69 2.38 5.86 7.07
CA HIS A 69 3.81 5.80 7.38
C HIS A 69 4.58 7.09 7.03
N ALA A 70 5.67 7.00 6.27
CA ALA A 70 6.49 8.16 5.96
C ALA A 70 5.81 9.08 4.94
N ASN A 71 4.91 8.57 4.11
CA ASN A 71 4.11 9.37 3.18
C ASN A 71 3.12 10.30 3.90
N SER A 72 2.54 9.85 5.02
CA SER A 72 1.75 10.70 5.91
C SER A 72 2.59 11.53 6.88
N ARG A 73 3.92 11.37 6.88
CA ARG A 73 4.84 11.86 7.93
C ARG A 73 4.40 11.43 9.34
N LYS A 74 3.90 10.19 9.45
CA LYS A 74 3.33 9.61 10.68
C LYS A 74 2.15 10.39 11.25
N ASP A 75 1.47 11.17 10.41
CA ASP A 75 0.23 11.85 10.77
C ASP A 75 -0.92 11.23 9.97
N TYR A 76 -1.70 10.36 10.63
CA TYR A 76 -2.80 9.63 10.00
C TYR A 76 -3.82 10.54 9.30
N ARG A 77 -3.97 11.80 9.76
CA ARG A 77 -4.90 12.78 9.18
C ARG A 77 -4.49 13.21 7.77
N ARG A 78 -3.24 12.93 7.37
CA ARG A 78 -2.69 13.24 6.04
C ARG A 78 -2.91 12.12 5.02
N GLN A 79 -3.37 10.94 5.43
CA GLN A 79 -3.64 9.84 4.49
C GLN A 79 -4.60 10.25 3.35
N PRO A 80 -5.71 10.99 3.60
CA PRO A 80 -6.59 11.44 2.52
C PRO A 80 -5.89 12.37 1.52
N LEU A 81 -4.97 13.23 1.98
CA LEU A 81 -4.22 14.12 1.09
C LEU A 81 -3.28 13.34 0.17
N VAL A 82 -2.63 12.30 0.69
CA VAL A 82 -1.79 11.41 -0.12
C VAL A 82 -2.64 10.65 -1.15
N ALA A 83 -3.78 10.13 -0.71
CA ALA A 83 -4.70 9.43 -1.60
C ALA A 83 -5.25 10.35 -2.71
N ASP A 84 -5.63 11.59 -2.38
CA ASP A 84 -6.13 12.57 -3.35
C ASP A 84 -5.08 12.89 -4.43
N ASP A 85 -3.79 13.03 -4.05
CA ASP A 85 -2.69 13.24 -5.01
C ASP A 85 -2.53 12.06 -5.98
N VAL A 86 -2.57 10.83 -5.44
CA VAL A 86 -2.45 9.61 -6.27
C VAL A 86 -3.68 9.41 -7.17
N ILE A 87 -4.88 9.71 -6.69
CA ILE A 87 -6.12 9.71 -7.49
C ILE A 87 -5.97 10.71 -8.64
N HIS A 88 -5.42 11.90 -8.39
CA HIS A 88 -5.17 12.88 -9.43
C HIS A 88 -4.18 12.35 -10.48
N GLN A 89 -3.05 11.75 -10.08
CA GLN A 89 -2.09 11.15 -11.01
C GLN A 89 -2.72 10.07 -11.91
N ILE A 90 -3.58 9.22 -11.33
CA ILE A 90 -4.35 8.22 -12.09
C ILE A 90 -5.25 8.88 -13.15
N ARG A 91 -5.91 9.99 -12.79
CA ARG A 91 -6.78 10.76 -13.70
C ARG A 91 -6.00 11.43 -14.83
N GLU A 92 -4.79 11.89 -14.54
CA GLU A 92 -3.87 12.44 -15.55
C GLU A 92 -3.22 11.37 -16.44
N GLY A 93 -3.57 10.09 -16.23
CA GLY A 93 -3.21 9.00 -17.15
C GLY A 93 -2.08 8.09 -16.69
N ASN A 94 -1.57 8.25 -15.46
CA ASN A 94 -0.61 7.29 -14.91
C ASN A 94 -1.23 5.89 -14.93
N ARG A 95 -0.61 4.89 -15.59
CA ARG A 95 -1.14 3.51 -15.68
C ARG A 95 -0.45 2.52 -14.73
N SER A 96 0.68 2.89 -14.13
CA SER A 96 1.52 2.01 -13.33
C SER A 96 1.04 1.87 -11.87
N ILE A 97 0.30 2.85 -11.37
CA ILE A 97 -0.32 2.79 -10.04
C ILE A 97 -1.51 1.82 -10.10
N ILE A 98 -1.34 0.69 -9.42
CA ILE A 98 -2.30 -0.41 -9.35
C ILE A 98 -3.08 -0.46 -8.04
N GLY A 99 -2.69 0.31 -7.02
CA GLY A 99 -3.38 0.30 -5.74
C GLY A 99 -2.95 1.38 -4.75
N LEU A 100 -3.79 1.54 -3.73
CA LEU A 100 -3.54 2.37 -2.55
C LEU A 100 -3.57 1.48 -1.30
N MET A 101 -2.69 1.75 -0.34
CA MET A 101 -2.77 1.19 1.01
C MET A 101 -3.19 2.29 1.99
N ILE A 102 -4.18 2.00 2.83
CA ILE A 102 -4.79 2.94 3.78
C ILE A 102 -4.88 2.25 5.15
N GLU A 103 -4.46 2.94 6.20
CA GLU A 103 -4.61 2.50 7.58
C GLU A 103 -5.84 3.16 8.21
N SER A 104 -6.93 2.39 8.26
CA SER A 104 -8.23 2.82 8.77
C SER A 104 -8.72 1.90 9.89
N HIS A 105 -9.43 2.48 10.85
CA HIS A 105 -10.11 1.74 11.89
C HIS A 105 -11.50 2.37 12.17
N LEU A 106 -12.31 1.73 13.02
CA LEU A 106 -13.62 2.26 13.40
C LEU A 106 -13.52 3.70 13.94
N ASN A 107 -12.59 3.92 14.88
CA ASN A 107 -12.27 5.20 15.49
C ASN A 107 -10.85 5.63 15.09
N GLU A 108 -10.61 6.94 15.10
CA GLU A 108 -9.33 7.51 14.64
C GLU A 108 -8.21 7.42 15.67
N GLY A 109 -6.99 7.69 15.22
CA GLY A 109 -5.81 7.75 16.05
C GLY A 109 -5.35 6.37 16.52
N ASN A 110 -4.65 6.36 17.65
CA ASN A 110 -4.14 5.16 18.29
C ASN A 110 -4.20 5.29 19.82
N GLN A 111 -3.93 4.18 20.49
CA GLN A 111 -3.77 4.06 21.93
C GLN A 111 -2.57 3.16 22.26
N SER A 112 -2.04 3.22 23.48
CA SER A 112 -0.93 2.35 23.89
C SER A 112 -1.40 0.90 24.08
N SER A 113 -0.59 -0.05 23.62
CA SER A 113 -0.76 -1.48 23.88
C SER A 113 -0.56 -1.86 25.35
N ASP A 114 0.06 -0.99 26.15
CA ASP A 114 0.33 -1.22 27.58
C ASP A 114 -0.90 -0.94 28.47
N LEU A 115 -1.98 -0.42 27.89
CA LEU A 115 -3.21 -0.20 28.63
C LEU A 115 -3.83 -1.55 29.04
N PRO A 116 -4.36 -1.67 30.27
CA PRO A 116 -5.21 -2.80 30.62
C PRO A 116 -6.42 -2.88 29.67
N ARG A 117 -6.84 -4.10 29.32
CA ARG A 117 -7.90 -4.35 28.33
C ARG A 117 -9.19 -3.60 28.64
N GLU A 118 -9.55 -3.50 29.92
CA GLU A 118 -10.73 -2.80 30.41
C GLU A 118 -10.67 -1.27 30.24
N LYS A 119 -9.48 -0.70 30.00
CA LYS A 119 -9.27 0.72 29.71
C LYS A 119 -9.08 1.01 28.22
N MET A 120 -8.98 -0.03 27.39
CA MET A 120 -8.81 0.15 25.95
C MET A 120 -10.09 0.68 25.32
N GLN A 121 -9.94 1.71 24.50
CA GLN A 121 -11.03 2.23 23.69
C GLN A 121 -11.35 1.22 22.58
N TYR A 122 -12.62 0.84 22.49
CA TYR A 122 -13.08 -0.03 21.42
C TYR A 122 -12.82 0.61 20.05
N GLY A 123 -12.30 -0.17 19.11
CA GLY A 123 -12.17 0.29 17.73
C GLY A 123 -11.08 1.34 17.50
N VAL A 124 -10.10 1.49 18.41
CA VAL A 124 -8.93 2.37 18.25
C VAL A 124 -7.67 1.51 18.14
N SER A 125 -6.81 1.80 17.14
CA SER A 125 -5.57 1.06 16.89
C SER A 125 -4.63 1.05 18.11
N ILE A 126 -3.94 -0.05 18.37
CA ILE A 126 -2.88 -0.13 19.40
C ILE A 126 -1.47 0.07 18.84
N THR A 127 -1.34 0.30 17.54
CA THR A 127 -0.08 0.50 16.83
C THR A 127 -0.04 1.91 16.24
N ASP A 128 -0.04 2.03 14.90
CA ASP A 128 -0.03 3.30 14.21
C ASP A 128 -1.42 3.93 14.21
N GLY A 129 -1.45 5.26 14.12
CA GLY A 129 -2.70 6.03 14.07
C GLY A 129 -3.46 5.74 12.79
N CYS A 130 -4.78 5.53 12.91
CA CYS A 130 -5.64 5.27 11.75
C CYS A 130 -6.61 6.43 11.51
N ILE A 131 -7.09 6.58 10.27
CA ILE A 131 -8.30 7.37 10.01
C ILE A 131 -9.54 6.61 10.51
N ASN A 132 -10.60 7.33 10.89
CA ASN A 132 -11.85 6.72 11.31
C ASN A 132 -12.69 6.20 10.13
N TRP A 133 -13.78 5.50 10.47
CA TRP A 133 -14.71 4.94 9.48
C TRP A 133 -15.32 6.01 8.56
N SER A 134 -15.77 7.14 9.11
CA SER A 134 -16.42 8.19 8.31
C SER A 134 -15.48 8.77 7.25
N THR A 135 -14.21 8.98 7.61
CA THR A 135 -13.16 9.43 6.68
C THR A 135 -12.87 8.37 5.63
N THR A 136 -12.82 7.10 6.03
CA THR A 136 -12.58 5.96 5.13
C THR A 136 -13.70 5.84 4.10
N GLU A 137 -14.96 5.88 4.53
CA GLU A 137 -16.12 5.82 3.66
C GLU A 137 -16.11 6.98 2.66
N ALA A 138 -15.89 8.21 3.14
CA ALA A 138 -15.83 9.39 2.28
C ALA A 138 -14.73 9.28 1.22
N LEU A 139 -13.53 8.82 1.63
CA LEU A 139 -12.38 8.65 0.73
C LEU A 139 -12.66 7.59 -0.34
N LEU A 140 -13.14 6.39 0.05
CA LEU A 140 -13.40 5.31 -0.89
C LEU A 140 -14.53 5.64 -1.87
N ARG A 141 -15.59 6.31 -1.40
CA ARG A 141 -16.70 6.75 -2.27
C ARG A 141 -16.23 7.80 -3.26
N ARG A 142 -15.43 8.77 -2.83
CA ARG A 142 -14.84 9.78 -3.72
C ARG A 142 -13.92 9.13 -4.75
N ALA A 143 -13.00 8.27 -4.31
CA ALA A 143 -12.09 7.54 -5.20
C ALA A 143 -12.89 6.75 -6.24
N HIS A 144 -13.94 6.03 -5.83
CA HIS A 144 -14.81 5.33 -6.76
C HIS A 144 -15.45 6.26 -7.80
N GLN A 145 -16.08 7.35 -7.36
CA GLN A 145 -16.74 8.32 -8.25
C GLN A 145 -15.76 8.94 -9.26
N GLU A 146 -14.57 9.33 -8.80
CA GLU A 146 -13.58 9.99 -9.64
C GLU A 146 -12.85 9.03 -10.58
N LEU A 147 -12.62 7.78 -10.16
CA LEU A 147 -11.78 6.83 -10.90
C LEU A 147 -12.56 5.98 -11.90
N ILE A 148 -13.88 5.80 -11.74
CA ILE A 148 -14.69 4.98 -12.66
C ILE A 148 -14.40 5.27 -14.14
N PRO A 149 -14.46 6.52 -14.64
CA PRO A 149 -14.29 6.79 -16.06
C PRO A 149 -12.89 6.43 -16.56
N PHE A 150 -11.87 6.62 -15.73
CA PHE A 150 -10.47 6.42 -16.09
C PHE A 150 -10.07 4.94 -16.01
N LEU A 151 -10.58 4.21 -15.03
CA LEU A 151 -10.29 2.79 -14.86
C LEU A 151 -11.01 1.93 -15.91
N HIS A 152 -12.22 2.30 -16.36
CA HIS A 152 -12.87 1.60 -17.48
C HIS A 152 -12.00 1.64 -18.75
N ASN A 153 -11.40 2.80 -19.06
CA ASN A 153 -10.50 2.95 -20.20
C ASN A 153 -9.21 2.11 -20.06
N ARG A 154 -8.81 1.73 -18.83
CA ARG A 154 -7.68 0.83 -18.62
C ARG A 154 -7.97 -0.62 -18.93
N LEU A 155 -9.22 -1.06 -18.71
CA LEU A 155 -9.61 -2.46 -18.92
C LEU A 155 -9.97 -2.77 -20.38
N GLN A 156 -10.25 -1.74 -21.19
CA GLN A 156 -10.67 -1.89 -22.58
C GLN A 156 -9.53 -1.89 -23.61
N GLY A 157 -8.29 -1.60 -23.20
CA GLY A 157 -7.13 -1.54 -24.10
C GLY A 157 -5.89 -2.09 -23.44
#